data_AF-A0AAV5K4L6-F1
#
_entry.id   AF-A0AAV5K4L6-F1
#
_cell.length_a   1.000
_cell.length_b   1.000
_cell.length_c   1.000
_cell.angle_alpha   90.00
_cell.angle_beta   90.00
_cell.angle_gamma   90.00
#
_symmetry.space_group_name_H-M   'P 1'
#
loop_
_entity.id
_entity.type
_entity.pdbx_description
1 polymer ?
#
loop_
_entity_poly.entity_id
_entity_poly.type
_entity_poly.pdbx_seq_one_letter_code
_entity_poly.pdbx_strand_id
1 'polypeptide(L)'
;MLPPWHMYERGCEYFIFTLGVELVYTTVKNLKDDLRQYQPQYFISVPLVYETLYSGIQKQISTGSTVRKIIALTLIRVSLAYVELKRIYEGLCLTRNQKQPSYLVSMLDWLWARLTAAILWPIHVLAKKLVYKKIQSAIGISKLGITGGGSLALHIDKFFEVIGVNILNAYGLTETSPAVAVRRLNCNVLGSVGHPIKHTEIKIVDSETDEVLPPGSKGVVKVRGPQVMKGYYKNPWATKQVLDEDGWLNTGDLGWIVPHHSRGRSRRCGGVLVLEGRSKDTIVLSTGENVEPLELEEAALRSNLIQQIVVMGQDQRRPGAIIFPNKEELLFAAKRLSIVDSDADASELSKQKATTLLYEELKNWTSDCSFQIGPIFIVDEPFTIESGLMTPTMKIRRDRVVALYKQEIANLYK
;
A
#
# COMPACT_ATOMS: atom_id res chain seq x y z
N MET A 1 9.76 15.84 3.01
CA MET A 1 10.25 14.42 2.93
C MET A 1 10.52 14.01 1.50
N LEU A 2 9.72 14.51 0.56
CA LEU A 2 10.08 14.46 -0.84
C LEU A 2 10.98 15.66 -1.16
N PRO A 3 11.83 15.56 -2.19
CA PRO A 3 12.64 16.68 -2.59
C PRO A 3 11.79 17.74 -3.32
N PRO A 4 12.19 19.03 -3.27
CA PRO A 4 11.42 20.14 -3.83
C PRO A 4 11.34 20.14 -5.36
N TRP A 5 12.03 19.24 -6.07
CA TRP A 5 11.87 19.03 -7.52
C TRP A 5 10.83 17.96 -7.85
N HIS A 6 10.32 17.22 -6.86
CA HIS A 6 9.28 16.23 -7.08
C HIS A 6 7.91 16.91 -7.18
N MET A 7 7.14 16.61 -8.23
CA MET A 7 5.87 17.32 -8.52
C MET A 7 4.83 17.20 -7.39
N TYR A 8 4.81 16.06 -6.69
CA TYR A 8 3.94 15.88 -5.51
C TYR A 8 4.30 16.85 -4.37
N GLU A 9 5.58 17.00 -4.03
CA GLU A 9 6.02 17.95 -2.99
C GLU A 9 5.66 19.38 -3.41
N ARG A 10 6.04 19.78 -4.62
CA ARG A 10 5.75 21.13 -5.15
C ARG A 10 4.26 21.44 -5.15
N GLY A 11 3.43 20.50 -5.60
CA GLY A 11 1.98 20.68 -5.62
C GLY A 11 1.40 20.91 -4.22
N CYS A 12 1.89 20.16 -3.23
CA CYS A 12 1.50 20.35 -1.84
C CYS A 12 2.02 21.68 -1.26
N GLU A 13 3.29 22.04 -1.52
CA GLU A 13 3.87 23.31 -1.08
C GLU A 13 3.07 24.52 -1.59
N TYR A 14 2.78 24.56 -2.90
CA TYR A 14 2.00 25.65 -3.48
C TYR A 14 0.63 25.78 -2.84
N PHE A 15 -0.06 24.65 -2.62
CA PHE A 15 -1.34 24.65 -1.93
C PHE A 15 -1.22 25.16 -0.49
N ILE A 16 -0.21 24.72 0.27
CA ILE A 16 0.03 25.15 1.64
C ILE A 16 0.31 26.65 1.72
N PHE A 17 1.11 27.19 0.81
CA PHE A 17 1.39 28.63 0.74
C PHE A 17 0.14 29.45 0.46
N THR A 18 -0.82 28.94 -0.34
CA THR A 18 -2.10 29.65 -0.56
C THR A 18 -2.97 29.75 0.69
N LEU A 19 -2.74 28.89 1.69
CA LEU A 19 -3.51 28.83 2.93
C LEU A 19 -2.83 29.55 4.10
N GLY A 20 -1.59 30.03 3.93
CA GLY A 20 -0.83 30.67 5.01
C GLY A 20 -0.52 29.73 6.18
N VAL A 21 -0.39 28.42 5.91
CA VAL A 21 -0.10 27.40 6.93
C VAL A 21 1.41 27.21 7.06
N GLU A 22 1.89 26.99 8.29
CA GLU A 22 3.29 26.66 8.56
C GLU A 22 3.69 25.31 7.94
N LEU A 23 4.76 25.32 7.16
CA LEU A 23 5.35 24.13 6.54
C LEU A 23 6.67 23.79 7.23
N VAL A 24 6.78 22.56 7.74
CA VAL A 24 8.01 22.03 8.33
C VAL A 24 8.63 20.99 7.40
N TYR A 25 9.88 21.22 7.02
CA TYR A 25 10.67 20.28 6.24
C TYR A 25 11.39 19.28 7.15
N THR A 26 11.30 18.00 6.81
CA THR A 26 11.93 16.90 7.54
C THR A 26 12.54 15.86 6.60
N THR A 27 13.50 15.09 7.12
CA THR A 27 14.19 13.98 6.45
C THR A 27 13.84 12.66 7.13
N VAL A 28 14.09 11.51 6.48
CA VAL A 28 13.81 10.19 7.09
C VAL A 28 14.54 10.03 8.43
N LYS A 29 15.77 10.57 8.51
CA LYS A 29 16.61 10.51 9.71
C LYS A 29 16.03 11.29 10.88
N ASN A 30 15.52 12.51 10.63
CA ASN A 30 15.06 13.41 11.68
C ASN A 30 13.54 13.27 11.96
N LEU A 31 12.82 12.52 11.13
CA LEU A 31 11.37 12.41 11.15
C LEU A 31 10.79 12.17 12.55
N LYS A 32 11.37 11.25 13.31
CA LYS A 32 10.87 10.88 14.64
C LYS A 32 10.95 12.03 15.64
N ASP A 33 12.05 12.79 15.61
CA ASP A 33 12.28 13.89 16.54
C ASP A 33 11.45 15.11 16.11
N ASP A 34 11.37 15.39 14.80
CA ASP A 34 10.53 16.46 14.26
C ASP A 34 9.03 16.21 14.54
N LEU A 35 8.54 14.98 14.39
CA LEU A 35 7.15 14.64 14.73
C LEU A 35 6.85 14.88 16.21
N ARG A 36 7.81 14.62 17.11
CA ARG A 36 7.67 14.89 18.55
C ARG A 36 7.69 16.37 18.86
N GLN A 37 8.55 17.13 18.18
CA GLN A 37 8.70 18.57 18.39
C GLN A 37 7.50 19.36 17.86
N TYR A 38 7.10 19.12 16.60
CA TYR A 38 6.14 19.97 15.89
C TYR A 38 4.69 19.46 15.95
N GLN A 39 4.46 18.17 16.19
CA GLN A 39 3.12 17.56 16.32
C GLN A 39 2.12 18.01 15.21
N PRO A 40 2.42 17.79 13.93
CA PRO A 40 1.69 18.40 12.82
C PRO A 40 0.20 18.00 12.78
N GLN A 41 -0.63 18.95 12.35
CA GLN A 41 -2.06 18.68 12.09
C GLN A 41 -2.26 17.79 10.88
N TYR A 42 -1.57 18.14 9.79
CA TYR A 42 -1.61 17.41 8.53
C TYR A 42 -0.22 16.84 8.26
N PHE A 43 -0.16 15.58 7.88
CA PHE A 43 1.09 14.92 7.55
C PHE A 43 1.05 14.44 6.11
N ILE A 44 1.84 15.08 5.25
CA ILE A 44 1.93 14.74 3.83
C ILE A 44 3.20 13.91 3.65
N SER A 45 3.04 12.69 3.16
CA SER A 45 4.17 11.79 2.98
C SER A 45 3.92 10.73 1.90
N VAL A 46 4.83 9.76 1.80
CA VAL A 46 4.75 8.61 0.91
C VAL A 46 4.43 7.32 1.70
N PRO A 47 3.90 6.26 1.07
CA PRO A 47 3.52 5.03 1.76
C PRO A 47 4.60 4.43 2.67
N LEU A 48 5.85 4.38 2.21
CA LEU A 48 6.97 3.81 2.97
C LEU A 48 7.17 4.50 4.34
N VAL A 49 6.87 5.80 4.44
CA VAL A 49 7.00 6.52 5.70
C VAL A 49 5.93 6.06 6.69
N TYR A 50 4.70 5.83 6.23
CA TYR A 50 3.64 5.24 7.05
C TYR A 50 3.96 3.79 7.44
N GLU A 51 4.55 3.01 6.54
CA GLU A 51 5.08 1.67 6.85
C GLU A 51 6.16 1.73 7.93
N THR A 52 7.11 2.66 7.82
CA THR A 52 8.18 2.85 8.82
C THR A 52 7.60 3.23 10.18
N LEU A 53 6.61 4.13 10.23
CA LEU A 53 5.91 4.48 11.46
C LEU A 53 5.17 3.27 12.04
N TYR A 54 4.49 2.49 11.20
CA TYR A 54 3.82 1.25 11.58
C TYR A 54 4.80 0.23 12.18
N SER A 55 5.90 -0.09 11.48
CA SER A 55 6.92 -1.02 11.97
C SER A 55 7.54 -0.53 13.28
N GLY A 56 7.77 0.78 13.41
CA GLY A 56 8.24 1.38 14.66
C GLY A 56 7.29 1.15 15.83
N ILE A 57 5.97 1.29 15.61
CA ILE A 57 4.94 1.03 16.63
C ILE A 57 4.87 -0.47 16.94
N GLN A 58 4.91 -1.33 15.92
CA GLN A 58 4.92 -2.78 16.13
C GLN A 58 6.14 -3.21 16.97
N LYS A 59 7.32 -2.65 16.71
CA LYS A 59 8.54 -2.89 17.51
C LYS A 59 8.37 -2.41 18.95
N GLN A 60 7.73 -1.26 19.17
CA GLN A 60 7.43 -0.79 20.53
C GLN A 60 6.43 -1.70 21.26
N ILE A 61 5.47 -2.31 20.55
CA ILE A 61 4.54 -3.28 21.12
C ILE A 61 5.25 -4.61 21.39
N SER A 62 6.16 -5.05 20.50
CA SER A 62 6.86 -6.33 20.62
C SER A 62 7.87 -6.35 21.76
N THR A 63 8.52 -5.21 22.04
CA THR A 63 9.49 -5.02 23.14
C THR A 63 8.83 -4.81 24.51
N GLY A 64 7.52 -4.61 24.57
CA GLY A 64 6.77 -4.53 25.82
C GLY A 64 6.66 -5.88 26.55
N SER A 65 6.22 -5.85 27.82
CA SER A 65 5.96 -7.08 28.57
C SER A 65 4.92 -7.98 27.88
N THR A 66 5.04 -9.30 28.05
CA THR A 66 4.17 -10.29 27.40
C THR A 66 2.69 -9.99 27.60
N VAL A 67 2.29 -9.59 28.81
CA VAL A 67 0.91 -9.20 29.14
C VAL A 67 0.48 -7.96 28.34
N ARG A 68 1.32 -6.91 28.29
CA ARG A 68 1.03 -5.68 27.52
C ARG A 68 0.90 -5.98 26.02
N LYS A 69 1.76 -6.85 25.50
CA LYS A 69 1.72 -7.29 24.10
C LYS A 69 0.41 -8.01 23.77
N ILE A 70 0.01 -8.99 24.59
CA ILE A 70 -1.25 -9.73 24.40
C ILE A 70 -2.45 -8.78 24.44
N ILE A 71 -2.51 -7.88 25.43
CA ILE A 71 -3.59 -6.90 25.54
C ILE A 71 -3.62 -5.99 24.31
N ALA A 72 -2.49 -5.41 23.91
CA ALA A 72 -2.42 -4.50 22.76
C ALA A 72 -2.86 -5.18 21.46
N LEU A 73 -2.34 -6.37 21.17
CA LEU A 73 -2.69 -7.12 19.96
C LEU A 73 -4.16 -7.53 19.95
N THR A 74 -4.71 -7.92 21.11
CA THR A 74 -6.14 -8.29 21.22
C THR A 74 -7.03 -7.07 20.98
N LEU A 75 -6.71 -5.93 21.57
CA LEU A 75 -7.46 -4.68 21.37
C LEU A 75 -7.38 -4.20 19.91
N ILE A 76 -6.22 -4.31 19.27
CA ILE A 76 -6.06 -4.01 17.83
C ILE A 76 -6.93 -4.94 16.98
N ARG A 77 -6.92 -6.25 17.23
CA ARG A 77 -7.76 -7.22 16.50
C ARG A 77 -9.26 -6.92 16.65
N VAL A 78 -9.72 -6.65 17.86
CA VAL A 78 -11.12 -6.27 18.11
C VAL A 78 -11.48 -4.97 17.39
N SER A 79 -10.58 -3.98 17.42
CA SER A 79 -10.82 -2.71 16.73
C SER A 79 -10.77 -2.84 15.20
N LEU A 80 -9.92 -3.71 14.65
CA LEU A 80 -9.92 -4.03 13.22
C LEU A 80 -11.27 -4.63 12.81
N ALA A 81 -11.78 -5.60 13.57
CA ALA A 81 -13.11 -6.17 13.33
C ALA A 81 -14.21 -5.11 13.42
N TYR A 82 -14.17 -4.25 14.45
CA TYR A 82 -15.12 -3.12 14.58
C TYR A 82 -15.08 -2.18 13.37
N VAL A 83 -13.89 -1.75 12.92
CA VAL A 83 -13.73 -0.85 11.77
C VAL A 83 -14.21 -1.50 10.48
N GLU A 84 -13.95 -2.79 10.29
CA GLU A 84 -14.42 -3.54 9.12
C GLU A 84 -15.95 -3.62 9.07
N LEU A 85 -16.59 -3.96 10.19
CA LEU A 85 -18.05 -3.97 10.32
C LEU A 85 -18.64 -2.58 10.12
N LYS A 86 -17.96 -1.55 10.64
CA LYS A 86 -18.33 -0.15 10.42
C LYS A 86 -18.37 0.20 8.94
N ARG A 87 -17.35 -0.19 8.18
CA ARG A 87 -17.29 0.05 6.73
C ARG A 87 -18.40 -0.66 5.97
N ILE A 88 -18.77 -1.88 6.38
CA ILE A 88 -19.89 -2.62 5.79
C ILE A 88 -21.19 -1.82 5.92
N TYR A 89 -21.56 -1.43 7.15
CA TYR A 89 -22.81 -0.70 7.34
C TYR A 89 -22.74 0.75 6.86
N GLU A 90 -21.56 1.35 6.70
CA GLU A 90 -21.38 2.66 6.05
C GLU A 90 -21.42 2.56 4.51
N GLY A 91 -21.23 1.37 3.94
CA GLY A 91 -21.28 1.14 2.50
C GLY A 91 -19.99 1.50 1.77
N LEU A 92 -18.84 1.36 2.46
CA LEU A 92 -17.51 1.74 2.01
C LEU A 92 -16.61 0.53 1.67
N CYS A 93 -17.19 -0.61 1.32
CA CYS A 93 -16.44 -1.79 0.88
C CYS A 93 -16.37 -1.84 -0.65
N LEU A 94 -15.21 -2.22 -1.18
CA LEU A 94 -15.01 -2.41 -2.61
C LEU A 94 -15.69 -3.69 -3.11
N THR A 95 -16.17 -3.67 -4.35
CA THR A 95 -16.62 -4.86 -5.07
C THR A 95 -16.45 -4.65 -6.56
N ARG A 96 -16.02 -5.70 -7.28
CA ARG A 96 -15.96 -5.71 -8.75
C ARG A 96 -17.28 -6.14 -9.40
N ASN A 97 -18.17 -6.76 -8.64
CA ASN A 97 -19.43 -7.27 -9.18
C ASN A 97 -20.31 -6.12 -9.65
N GLN A 98 -20.74 -6.13 -10.90
CA GLN A 98 -21.68 -5.14 -11.44
C GLN A 98 -23.13 -5.41 -11.00
N LYS A 99 -23.44 -6.67 -10.68
CA LYS A 99 -24.78 -7.06 -10.25
C LYS A 99 -25.03 -6.51 -8.85
N GLN A 100 -26.09 -5.71 -8.73
CA GLN A 100 -26.51 -5.20 -7.43
C GLN A 100 -26.97 -6.36 -6.54
N PRO A 101 -26.56 -6.38 -5.26
CA PRO A 101 -27.04 -7.37 -4.32
C PRO A 101 -28.56 -7.21 -4.09
N SER A 102 -29.23 -8.31 -3.76
CA SER A 102 -30.66 -8.28 -3.46
C SER A 102 -30.93 -7.41 -2.23
N TYR A 103 -32.14 -6.85 -2.16
CA TYR A 103 -32.55 -5.96 -1.08
C TYR A 103 -32.47 -6.64 0.28
N LEU A 104 -33.03 -7.85 0.41
CA LEU A 104 -33.06 -8.61 1.66
C LEU A 104 -31.66 -8.93 2.17
N VAL A 105 -30.78 -9.41 1.28
CA VAL A 105 -29.38 -9.70 1.65
C VAL A 105 -28.66 -8.45 2.11
N SER A 106 -28.81 -7.34 1.37
CA SER A 106 -28.20 -6.05 1.73
C SER A 106 -28.69 -5.52 3.07
N MET A 107 -29.99 -5.69 3.36
CA MET A 107 -30.61 -5.25 4.61
C MET A 107 -30.14 -6.08 5.80
N LEU A 108 -30.13 -7.42 5.67
CA LEU A 108 -29.67 -8.33 6.72
C LEU A 108 -28.19 -8.12 7.03
N ASP A 109 -27.36 -7.99 5.99
CA ASP A 109 -25.93 -7.72 6.12
C ASP A 109 -25.66 -6.37 6.80
N TRP A 110 -26.41 -5.33 6.44
CA TRP A 110 -26.33 -4.02 7.09
C TRP A 110 -26.74 -4.08 8.57
N LEU A 111 -27.86 -4.75 8.88
CA LEU A 111 -28.35 -4.91 10.25
C LEU A 111 -27.35 -5.68 11.11
N TRP A 112 -26.88 -6.81 10.61
CA TRP A 112 -25.91 -7.65 11.29
C TRP A 112 -24.60 -6.89 11.57
N ALA A 113 -24.06 -6.19 10.56
CA ALA A 113 -22.83 -5.40 10.72
C ALA A 113 -23.00 -4.25 11.72
N ARG A 114 -24.17 -3.58 11.71
CA ARG A 114 -24.46 -2.51 12.66
C ARG A 114 -24.60 -3.01 14.09
N LEU A 115 -25.31 -4.11 14.31
CA LEU A 115 -25.50 -4.70 15.64
C LEU A 115 -24.18 -5.21 16.23
N THR A 116 -23.41 -5.95 15.44
CA THR A 116 -22.09 -6.46 15.86
C THR A 116 -21.09 -5.33 16.12
N ALA A 117 -21.06 -4.30 15.26
CA ALA A 117 -20.24 -3.12 15.51
C ALA A 117 -20.65 -2.39 16.79
N ALA A 118 -21.95 -2.33 17.12
CA ALA A 118 -22.42 -1.73 18.36
C ALA A 118 -21.94 -2.51 19.61
N ILE A 119 -21.84 -3.85 19.52
CA ILE A 119 -21.28 -4.70 20.59
C ILE A 119 -19.78 -4.47 20.77
N LEU A 120 -19.03 -4.32 19.67
CA LEU A 120 -17.58 -4.10 19.74
C LEU A 120 -17.19 -2.65 20.06
N TRP A 121 -18.11 -1.69 19.87
CA TRP A 121 -17.84 -0.27 20.05
C TRP A 121 -17.31 0.11 21.44
N PRO A 122 -17.86 -0.37 22.57
CA PRO A 122 -17.32 -0.06 23.90
C PRO A 122 -15.87 -0.51 24.08
N ILE A 123 -15.51 -1.68 23.54
CA ILE A 123 -14.14 -2.20 23.60
C ILE A 123 -13.21 -1.34 22.75
N HIS A 124 -13.65 -0.92 21.56
CA HIS A 124 -12.89 0.01 20.73
C HIS A 124 -12.68 1.37 21.42
N VAL A 125 -13.71 1.92 22.09
CA VAL A 125 -13.59 3.17 22.85
C VAL A 125 -12.61 3.03 24.02
N LEU A 126 -12.64 1.89 24.72
CA LEU A 126 -11.67 1.58 25.77
C LEU A 126 -10.25 1.49 25.22
N ALA A 127 -10.05 0.79 24.10
CA ALA A 127 -8.77 0.69 23.40
C ALA A 127 -8.24 2.07 22.99
N LYS A 128 -9.12 2.95 22.50
CA LYS A 128 -8.79 4.33 22.13
C LYS A 128 -8.23 5.13 23.31
N LYS A 129 -8.85 5.02 24.48
CA LYS A 129 -8.41 5.73 25.68
C LYS A 129 -7.11 5.18 26.26
N LEU A 130 -6.93 3.86 26.30
CA LEU A 130 -5.79 3.23 26.99
C LEU A 130 -4.54 3.08 26.13
N VAL A 131 -4.72 2.72 24.86
CA VAL A 131 -3.64 2.33 23.94
C VAL A 131 -3.47 3.38 22.83
N TYR A 132 -4.54 3.68 22.09
CA TYR A 132 -4.37 4.47 20.86
C TYR A 132 -4.01 5.92 21.12
N LYS A 133 -4.49 6.54 22.20
CA LYS A 133 -4.05 7.91 22.58
C LYS A 133 -2.53 8.00 22.80
N LYS A 134 -1.91 6.95 23.36
CA LYS A 134 -0.44 6.89 23.54
C LYS A 134 0.28 6.72 22.21
N ILE A 135 -0.25 5.85 21.34
CA ILE A 135 0.30 5.63 19.99
C ILE A 135 0.18 6.91 19.16
N GLN A 136 -0.99 7.56 19.14
CA GLN A 136 -1.22 8.84 18.45
C GLN A 136 -0.25 9.92 18.92
N SER A 137 -0.06 10.07 20.25
CA SER A 137 0.90 11.03 20.81
C SER A 137 2.34 10.70 20.41
N ALA A 138 2.70 9.42 20.27
CA ALA A 138 4.03 9.00 19.82
C ALA A 138 4.26 9.26 18.32
N ILE A 139 3.21 9.14 17.49
CA ILE A 139 3.24 9.46 16.05
C ILE A 139 3.25 10.98 15.83
N GLY A 140 2.50 11.73 16.63
CA GLY A 140 2.44 13.19 16.57
C GLY A 140 1.53 13.79 15.51
N ILE A 141 0.74 12.98 14.80
CA ILE A 141 -0.20 13.46 13.77
C ILE A 141 -1.57 13.68 14.43
N SER A 142 -2.09 14.90 14.39
CA SER A 142 -3.31 15.25 15.15
C SER A 142 -4.62 15.27 14.36
N LYS A 143 -4.60 15.45 13.02
CA LYS A 143 -5.83 15.44 12.20
C LYS A 143 -5.83 14.40 11.08
N LEU A 144 -4.89 14.46 10.14
CA LEU A 144 -5.01 13.72 8.88
C LEU A 144 -3.64 13.42 8.24
N GLY A 145 -3.48 12.19 7.77
CA GLY A 145 -2.41 11.80 6.86
C GLY A 145 -2.84 11.93 5.40
N ILE A 146 -1.96 12.40 4.54
CA ILE A 146 -2.10 12.37 3.08
C ILE A 146 -0.93 11.57 2.54
N THR A 147 -1.22 10.64 1.62
CA THR A 147 -0.21 9.81 0.99
C THR A 147 -0.38 9.76 -0.53
N GLY A 148 0.73 9.63 -1.24
CA GLY A 148 0.81 9.55 -2.69
C GLY A 148 2.22 9.18 -3.16
N GLY A 149 2.42 9.06 -4.46
CA GLY A 149 3.72 8.70 -5.05
C GLY A 149 4.09 7.21 -4.96
N GLY A 150 3.20 6.38 -4.42
CA GLY A 150 3.30 4.92 -4.36
C GLY A 150 1.97 4.29 -3.92
N SER A 151 1.91 2.96 -3.92
CA SER A 151 0.76 2.21 -3.44
C SER A 151 0.77 2.11 -1.91
N LEU A 152 -0.38 2.31 -1.28
CA LEU A 152 -0.54 2.16 0.17
C LEU A 152 -1.15 0.79 0.47
N ALA A 153 -0.37 -0.06 1.13
CA ALA A 153 -0.83 -1.39 1.52
C ALA A 153 -2.06 -1.31 2.45
N LEU A 154 -3.08 -2.13 2.16
CA LEU A 154 -4.36 -2.09 2.87
C LEU A 154 -4.25 -2.31 4.39
N HIS A 155 -3.26 -3.10 4.83
CA HIS A 155 -3.06 -3.39 6.25
C HIS A 155 -2.56 -2.17 7.02
N ILE A 156 -1.72 -1.34 6.40
CA ILE A 156 -1.27 -0.05 6.95
C ILE A 156 -2.46 0.89 7.06
N ASP A 157 -3.25 0.99 6.00
CA ASP A 157 -4.45 1.82 5.91
C ASP A 157 -5.46 1.47 7.03
N LYS A 158 -5.75 0.17 7.20
CA LYS A 158 -6.61 -0.34 8.29
C LYS A 158 -6.03 -0.04 9.67
N PHE A 159 -4.73 -0.20 9.86
CA PHE A 159 -4.08 0.05 11.15
C PHE A 159 -4.20 1.53 11.56
N PHE A 160 -3.87 2.45 10.66
CA PHE A 160 -3.94 3.89 10.94
C PHE A 160 -5.37 4.35 11.26
N GLU A 161 -6.36 3.82 10.54
CA GLU A 161 -7.77 4.08 10.86
C GLU A 161 -8.17 3.56 12.25
N VAL A 162 -7.73 2.34 12.62
CA VAL A 162 -8.00 1.75 13.94
C VAL A 162 -7.43 2.61 15.06
N ILE A 163 -6.21 3.10 14.91
CA ILE A 163 -5.60 3.99 15.90
C ILE A 163 -6.16 5.42 15.83
N GLY A 164 -7.10 5.71 14.93
CA GLY A 164 -7.82 6.98 14.83
C GLY A 164 -7.12 8.07 14.02
N VAL A 165 -6.21 7.71 13.12
CA VAL A 165 -5.57 8.62 12.17
C VAL A 165 -6.06 8.26 10.77
N ASN A 166 -6.87 9.12 10.17
CA ASN A 166 -7.32 8.89 8.80
C ASN A 166 -6.18 9.17 7.82
N ILE A 167 -5.98 8.28 6.86
CA ILE A 167 -5.08 8.49 5.72
C ILE A 167 -5.92 8.66 4.46
N LEU A 168 -5.66 9.72 3.70
CA LEU A 168 -6.20 9.92 2.36
C LEU A 168 -5.14 9.54 1.35
N ASN A 169 -5.44 8.52 0.55
CA ASN A 169 -4.58 8.13 -0.56
C ASN A 169 -4.91 8.99 -1.80
N ALA A 170 -3.87 9.46 -2.48
CA ALA A 170 -3.95 10.22 -3.71
C ALA A 170 -3.14 9.53 -4.80
N TYR A 171 -3.69 9.55 -6.01
CA TYR A 171 -3.03 9.04 -7.19
C TYR A 171 -2.77 10.16 -8.18
N GLY A 172 -1.58 10.12 -8.76
CA GLY A 172 -1.27 10.77 -10.01
C GLY A 172 0.19 10.61 -10.37
N LEU A 173 0.55 11.28 -11.45
CA LEU A 173 1.83 11.22 -12.15
C LEU A 173 2.37 12.63 -12.35
N THR A 174 3.67 12.74 -12.66
CA THR A 174 4.28 14.01 -13.07
C THR A 174 3.55 14.60 -14.27
N GLU A 175 3.14 13.74 -15.21
CA GLU A 175 2.36 14.04 -16.40
C GLU A 175 0.95 14.59 -16.10
N THR A 176 0.50 14.56 -14.83
CA THR A 176 -0.83 14.97 -14.39
C THR A 176 -0.82 16.04 -13.28
N SER A 177 0.34 16.64 -13.01
CA SER A 177 0.48 17.90 -12.27
C SER A 177 -0.28 18.06 -10.92
N PRO A 178 0.01 17.30 -9.84
CA PRO A 178 0.51 15.92 -9.75
C PRO A 178 -0.60 14.88 -9.60
N ALA A 179 -1.88 15.30 -9.53
CA ALA A 179 -2.95 14.47 -8.97
C ALA A 179 -4.10 14.28 -9.96
N VAL A 180 -4.59 13.04 -10.02
CA VAL A 180 -5.69 12.58 -10.86
C VAL A 180 -6.92 12.27 -10.02
N ALA A 181 -6.72 11.51 -8.95
CA ALA A 181 -7.77 11.04 -8.06
C ALA A 181 -7.31 11.13 -6.60
N VAL A 182 -8.25 11.37 -5.69
CA VAL A 182 -7.95 11.47 -4.26
C VAL A 182 -9.12 10.97 -3.42
N ARG A 183 -8.80 10.24 -2.36
CA ARG A 183 -9.78 9.89 -1.33
C ARG A 183 -10.18 11.14 -0.56
N ARG A 184 -11.45 11.22 -0.18
CA ARG A 184 -12.00 12.39 0.50
C ARG A 184 -12.40 12.03 1.92
N LEU A 185 -12.35 12.99 2.84
CA LEU A 185 -12.80 12.78 4.23
C LEU A 185 -14.24 12.26 4.31
N ASN A 186 -15.11 12.76 3.43
CA ASN A 186 -16.49 12.30 3.37
C ASN A 186 -16.65 10.95 2.67
N CYS A 187 -15.67 10.45 1.92
CA CYS A 187 -15.70 9.18 1.20
C CYS A 187 -14.29 8.57 1.12
N ASN A 188 -13.86 7.94 2.22
CA ASN A 188 -12.55 7.30 2.33
C ASN A 188 -12.69 5.78 2.15
N VAL A 189 -12.67 5.32 0.89
CA VAL A 189 -12.78 3.89 0.56
C VAL A 189 -11.38 3.27 0.57
N LEU A 190 -11.06 2.42 1.55
CA LEU A 190 -9.74 1.78 1.61
C LEU A 190 -9.50 0.85 0.42
N GLY A 191 -8.23 0.71 0.05
CA GLY A 191 -7.82 -0.02 -1.16
C GLY A 191 -8.05 0.74 -2.47
N SER A 192 -8.74 1.90 -2.46
CA SER A 192 -8.92 2.75 -3.64
C SER A 192 -7.91 3.90 -3.66
N VAL A 193 -7.89 4.68 -4.74
CA VAL A 193 -7.24 6.01 -4.79
C VAL A 193 -8.27 7.15 -4.74
N GLY A 194 -9.55 6.80 -4.57
CA GLY A 194 -10.66 7.73 -4.44
C GLY A 194 -11.28 8.16 -5.77
N HIS A 195 -12.00 9.27 -5.74
CA HIS A 195 -12.69 9.81 -6.91
C HIS A 195 -11.75 10.70 -7.73
N PRO A 196 -11.99 10.83 -9.05
CA PRO A 196 -11.34 11.84 -9.86
C PRO A 196 -11.45 13.23 -9.22
N ILE A 197 -10.39 14.03 -9.39
CA ILE A 197 -10.41 15.45 -9.08
C ILE A 197 -11.40 16.15 -10.03
N LYS A 198 -11.91 17.32 -9.62
CA LYS A 198 -12.83 18.10 -10.47
C LYS A 198 -12.20 18.35 -11.84
N HIS A 199 -13.01 18.24 -12.88
CA HIS A 199 -12.61 18.42 -14.29
C HIS A 199 -11.64 17.34 -14.81
N THR A 200 -11.51 16.22 -14.10
CA THR A 200 -10.75 15.05 -14.55
C THR A 200 -11.68 13.95 -15.02
N GLU A 201 -11.45 13.48 -16.24
CA GLU A 201 -12.09 12.32 -16.83
C GLU A 201 -11.15 11.12 -16.76
N ILE A 202 -11.72 9.94 -16.45
CA ILE A 202 -10.98 8.68 -16.37
C ILE A 202 -11.78 7.62 -17.12
N LYS A 203 -11.11 6.86 -17.98
CA LYS A 203 -11.66 5.66 -18.61
C LYS A 203 -10.70 4.49 -18.40
N ILE A 204 -11.26 3.28 -18.32
CA ILE A 204 -10.49 2.04 -18.27
C ILE A 204 -10.61 1.41 -19.65
N VAL A 205 -9.49 1.05 -20.26
CA VAL A 205 -9.46 0.44 -21.59
C VAL A 205 -8.77 -0.92 -21.57
N ASP A 206 -9.17 -1.78 -22.49
CA ASP A 206 -8.44 -3.03 -22.74
C ASP A 206 -7.02 -2.72 -23.26
N SER A 207 -6.04 -3.51 -22.83
CA SER A 207 -4.64 -3.27 -23.20
C SER A 207 -4.33 -3.59 -24.67
N GLU A 208 -5.10 -4.47 -25.30
CA GLU A 208 -4.90 -4.92 -26.67
C GLU A 208 -5.83 -4.20 -27.65
N THR A 209 -7.12 -4.09 -27.31
CA THR A 209 -8.13 -3.53 -28.22
C THR A 209 -8.35 -2.02 -28.07
N ASP A 210 -7.86 -1.42 -26.98
CA ASP A 210 -8.12 -0.03 -26.57
C ASP A 210 -9.62 0.31 -26.37
N GLU A 211 -10.49 -0.71 -26.34
CA GLU A 211 -11.91 -0.54 -26.11
C GLU A 211 -12.20 -0.19 -24.65
N VAL A 212 -13.19 0.68 -24.43
CA VAL A 212 -13.59 1.08 -23.07
C VAL A 212 -14.26 -0.09 -22.35
N LEU A 213 -13.68 -0.46 -21.21
CA LEU A 213 -14.18 -1.54 -20.37
C LEU A 213 -15.25 -1.04 -19.40
N PRO A 214 -16.25 -1.88 -19.07
CA PRO A 214 -17.29 -1.51 -18.11
C PRO A 214 -16.73 -1.46 -16.68
N PRO A 215 -17.40 -0.76 -15.75
CA PRO A 215 -17.00 -0.73 -14.34
C PRO A 215 -16.82 -2.14 -13.74
N GLY A 216 -15.82 -2.32 -12.89
CA GLY A 216 -15.46 -3.62 -12.31
C GLY A 216 -14.48 -4.45 -13.14
N SER A 217 -14.32 -4.13 -14.43
CA SER A 217 -13.31 -4.76 -15.30
C SER A 217 -11.96 -4.07 -15.18
N LYS A 218 -10.90 -4.89 -15.11
CA LYS A 218 -9.50 -4.44 -15.03
C LYS A 218 -9.01 -4.06 -16.44
N GLY A 219 -8.30 -2.94 -16.53
CA GLY A 219 -7.63 -2.50 -17.76
C GLY A 219 -6.65 -1.36 -17.51
N VAL A 220 -6.18 -0.74 -18.59
CA VAL A 220 -5.27 0.41 -18.54
C VAL A 220 -6.06 1.68 -18.21
N VAL A 221 -5.55 2.46 -17.26
CA VAL A 221 -6.15 3.73 -16.87
C VAL A 221 -5.75 4.81 -17.88
N LYS A 222 -6.72 5.43 -18.55
CA LYS A 222 -6.52 6.63 -19.37
C LYS A 222 -7.15 7.83 -18.68
N VAL A 223 -6.44 8.97 -18.71
CA VAL A 223 -6.82 10.19 -17.99
C VAL A 223 -6.86 11.38 -18.94
N ARG A 224 -7.89 12.22 -18.84
CA ARG A 224 -7.97 13.50 -19.54
C ARG A 224 -8.40 14.60 -18.57
N GLY A 225 -7.84 15.79 -18.71
CA GLY A 225 -8.20 16.93 -17.87
C GLY A 225 -7.18 18.07 -17.96
N PRO A 226 -7.49 19.23 -17.35
CA PRO A 226 -6.64 20.42 -17.43
C PRO A 226 -5.26 20.26 -16.80
N GLN A 227 -5.09 19.27 -15.92
CA GLN A 227 -3.84 18.95 -15.23
C GLN A 227 -2.88 18.08 -16.07
N VAL A 228 -3.37 17.48 -17.17
CA VAL A 228 -2.57 16.64 -18.05
C VAL A 228 -1.53 17.51 -18.79
N MET A 229 -0.30 17.03 -18.86
CA MET A 229 0.81 17.72 -19.50
C MET A 229 0.53 18.00 -20.99
N LYS A 230 1.25 18.98 -21.55
CA LYS A 230 1.24 19.24 -23.00
C LYS A 230 2.10 18.27 -23.81
N GLY A 231 2.98 17.53 -23.14
CA GLY A 231 3.95 16.64 -23.75
C GLY A 231 5.36 16.78 -23.17
N TYR A 232 6.24 15.89 -23.60
CA TYR A 232 7.64 15.87 -23.19
C TYR A 232 8.46 16.90 -23.97
N TYR A 233 9.30 17.64 -23.26
CA TYR A 233 10.13 18.70 -23.84
C TYR A 233 11.06 18.15 -24.93
N LYS A 234 10.97 18.73 -26.14
CA LYS A 234 11.75 18.34 -27.34
C LYS A 234 11.65 16.86 -27.72
N ASN A 235 10.59 16.16 -27.29
CA ASN A 235 10.39 14.76 -27.59
C ASN A 235 8.96 14.49 -28.10
N PRO A 236 8.66 14.87 -29.35
CA PRO A 236 7.33 14.68 -29.94
C PRO A 236 6.98 13.19 -30.10
N TRP A 237 7.98 12.32 -30.32
CA TRP A 237 7.75 10.89 -30.46
C TRP A 237 7.24 10.27 -29.15
N ALA A 238 7.95 10.49 -28.03
CA ALA A 238 7.50 9.99 -26.72
C ALA A 238 6.18 10.64 -26.30
N THR A 239 5.94 11.90 -26.69
CA THR A 239 4.66 12.57 -26.43
C THR A 239 3.50 11.85 -27.10
N LYS A 240 3.63 11.54 -28.40
CA LYS A 240 2.59 10.82 -29.17
C LYS A 240 2.36 9.39 -28.70
N GLN A 241 3.31 8.78 -27.98
CA GLN A 241 3.13 7.44 -27.43
C GLN A 241 2.21 7.40 -26.21
N VAL A 242 2.13 8.49 -25.46
CA VAL A 242 1.36 8.54 -24.21
C VAL A 242 0.16 9.47 -24.29
N LEU A 243 0.17 10.46 -25.18
CA LEU A 243 -0.95 11.38 -25.40
C LEU A 243 -1.54 11.16 -26.79
N ASP A 244 -2.84 10.88 -26.84
CA ASP A 244 -3.59 10.82 -28.09
C ASP A 244 -4.09 12.20 -28.54
N GLU A 245 -4.67 12.24 -29.74
CA GLU A 245 -5.17 13.48 -30.37
C GLU A 245 -6.35 14.11 -29.61
N ASP A 246 -7.09 13.30 -28.84
CA ASP A 246 -8.23 13.71 -28.01
C ASP A 246 -7.80 14.19 -26.60
N GLY A 247 -6.49 14.20 -26.33
CA GLY A 247 -5.90 14.64 -25.07
C GLY A 247 -5.96 13.61 -23.94
N TRP A 248 -6.22 12.34 -24.22
CA TRP A 248 -6.10 11.28 -23.23
C TRP A 248 -4.65 10.87 -23.05
N LEU A 249 -4.22 10.90 -21.79
CA LEU A 249 -2.97 10.33 -21.33
C LEU A 249 -3.15 8.84 -21.02
N ASN A 250 -2.41 7.99 -21.72
CA ASN A 250 -2.15 6.61 -21.32
C ASN A 250 -1.17 6.63 -20.13
N THR A 251 -1.68 6.27 -18.96
CA THR A 251 -0.90 6.30 -17.71
C THR A 251 0.10 5.13 -17.60
N GLY A 252 -0.15 4.04 -18.33
CA GLY A 252 0.55 2.77 -18.13
C GLY A 252 0.26 2.08 -16.79
N ASP A 253 -0.67 2.62 -15.98
CA ASP A 253 -1.12 2.01 -14.73
C ASP A 253 -2.37 1.17 -14.99
N LEU A 254 -2.49 0.03 -14.29
CA LEU A 254 -3.63 -0.88 -14.36
C LEU A 254 -4.61 -0.61 -13.23
N GLY A 255 -5.89 -0.67 -13.53
CA GLY A 255 -6.93 -0.42 -12.54
C GLY A 255 -8.34 -0.70 -13.04
N TRP A 256 -9.31 -0.38 -12.20
CA TRP A 256 -10.72 -0.51 -12.50
C TRP A 256 -11.53 0.55 -11.75
N ILE A 257 -12.70 0.89 -12.29
CA ILE A 257 -13.65 1.80 -11.66
C ILE A 257 -14.71 0.98 -10.92
N VAL A 258 -15.00 1.34 -9.67
CA VAL A 258 -16.00 0.63 -8.88
C VAL A 258 -17.41 0.84 -9.44
N PRO A 259 -18.18 -0.24 -9.70
CA PRO A 259 -19.56 -0.15 -10.16
C PRO A 259 -20.45 0.67 -9.22
N HIS A 260 -21.41 1.38 -9.81
CA HIS A 260 -22.41 2.12 -9.05
C HIS A 260 -23.49 1.20 -8.49
N HIS A 261 -23.51 1.05 -7.17
CA HIS A 261 -24.57 0.35 -6.46
C HIS A 261 -25.42 1.32 -5.65
N SER A 262 -26.74 1.14 -5.69
CA SER A 262 -27.66 1.88 -4.82
C SER A 262 -27.75 1.29 -3.40
N ARG A 263 -27.31 0.04 -3.22
CA ARG A 263 -27.46 -0.77 -2.00
C ARG A 263 -26.26 -1.69 -1.75
N GLY A 264 -26.24 -2.31 -0.59
CA GLY A 264 -25.19 -3.25 -0.17
C GLY A 264 -23.92 -2.58 0.36
N ARG A 265 -22.85 -3.38 0.42
CA ARG A 265 -21.58 -3.00 1.05
C ARG A 265 -20.81 -1.91 0.30
N SER A 266 -21.08 -1.70 -0.99
CA SER A 266 -20.35 -0.76 -1.85
C SER A 266 -21.18 0.44 -2.30
N ARG A 267 -22.35 0.68 -1.70
CA ARG A 267 -23.32 1.70 -2.15
C ARG A 267 -22.80 3.14 -2.16
N ARG A 268 -21.68 3.41 -1.50
CA ARG A 268 -21.02 4.72 -1.50
C ARG A 268 -19.68 4.74 -2.25
N CYS A 269 -19.31 3.64 -2.88
CA CYS A 269 -18.02 3.47 -3.57
C CYS A 269 -18.11 3.74 -5.07
N GLY A 270 -19.29 3.90 -5.65
CA GLY A 270 -19.43 4.05 -7.10
C GLY A 270 -18.55 5.17 -7.69
N GLY A 271 -17.84 4.85 -8.77
CA GLY A 271 -16.98 5.80 -9.47
C GLY A 271 -15.62 6.07 -8.81
N VAL A 272 -15.27 5.40 -7.70
CA VAL A 272 -13.87 5.45 -7.20
C VAL A 272 -12.97 4.61 -8.08
N LEU A 273 -11.74 5.06 -8.26
CA LEU A 273 -10.69 4.34 -8.98
C LEU A 273 -9.92 3.45 -8.01
N VAL A 274 -9.65 2.21 -8.44
CA VAL A 274 -8.76 1.26 -7.77
C VAL A 274 -7.60 0.95 -8.70
N LEU A 275 -6.37 0.98 -8.18
CA LEU A 275 -5.16 0.64 -8.93
C LEU A 275 -4.65 -0.73 -8.50
N GLU A 276 -4.14 -1.49 -9.45
CA GLU A 276 -3.70 -2.87 -9.25
C GLU A 276 -2.26 -3.13 -9.71
N GLY A 277 -1.57 -2.11 -10.23
CA GLY A 277 -0.18 -2.23 -10.65
C GLY A 277 0.14 -1.37 -11.86
N ARG A 278 1.24 -1.70 -12.53
CA ARG A 278 1.64 -1.10 -13.80
C ARG A 278 1.66 -2.17 -14.88
N SER A 279 1.20 -1.83 -16.08
CA SER A 279 1.21 -2.76 -17.21
C SER A 279 2.62 -3.25 -17.56
N LYS A 280 3.64 -2.41 -17.36
CA LYS A 280 5.05 -2.78 -17.56
C LYS A 280 5.66 -3.60 -16.42
N ASP A 281 5.03 -3.60 -15.25
CA ASP A 281 5.51 -4.34 -14.07
C ASP A 281 4.86 -5.73 -13.96
N THR A 282 3.75 -5.98 -14.68
CA THR A 282 3.08 -7.28 -14.72
C THR A 282 4.05 -8.35 -15.21
N ILE A 283 4.19 -9.42 -14.42
CA ILE A 283 5.06 -10.55 -14.72
C ILE A 283 4.24 -11.56 -15.52
N VAL A 284 4.70 -11.91 -16.71
CA VAL A 284 4.09 -12.98 -17.51
C VAL A 284 4.86 -14.26 -17.25
N LEU A 285 4.19 -15.26 -16.68
CA LEU A 285 4.78 -16.58 -16.44
C LEU A 285 4.87 -17.37 -17.75
N SER A 286 5.69 -18.42 -17.77
CA SER A 286 5.76 -19.35 -18.91
C SER A 286 4.44 -20.09 -19.17
N THR A 287 3.52 -20.08 -18.20
CA THR A 287 2.14 -20.60 -18.33
C THR A 287 1.23 -19.65 -19.13
N GLY A 288 1.68 -18.42 -19.41
CA GLY A 288 0.87 -17.36 -19.99
C GLY A 288 0.03 -16.59 -18.96
N GLU A 289 0.12 -16.95 -17.68
CA GLU A 289 -0.60 -16.26 -16.61
C GLU A 289 0.09 -14.94 -16.22
N ASN A 290 -0.72 -13.90 -16.01
CA ASN A 290 -0.26 -12.58 -15.59
C ASN A 290 -0.28 -12.47 -14.07
N VAL A 291 0.89 -12.24 -13.49
CA VAL A 291 1.09 -12.02 -12.06
C VAL A 291 1.32 -10.55 -11.79
N GLU A 292 0.52 -9.96 -10.90
CA GLU A 292 0.76 -8.62 -10.39
C GLU A 292 1.70 -8.69 -9.19
N PRO A 293 2.97 -8.29 -9.32
CA PRO A 293 3.94 -8.44 -8.24
C PRO A 293 3.55 -7.63 -7.00
N LEU A 294 2.91 -6.48 -7.19
CA LEU A 294 2.55 -5.59 -6.09
C LEU A 294 1.59 -6.24 -5.08
N GLU A 295 0.62 -7.01 -5.55
CA GLU A 295 -0.34 -7.72 -4.67
C GLU A 295 0.41 -8.66 -3.71
N LEU A 296 1.36 -9.42 -4.25
CA LEU A 296 2.18 -10.37 -3.52
C LEU A 296 3.18 -9.68 -2.58
N GLU A 297 3.82 -8.60 -3.05
CA GLU A 297 4.75 -7.79 -2.26
C GLU A 297 4.04 -7.16 -1.04
N GLU A 298 2.87 -6.54 -1.24
CA GLU A 298 2.08 -5.93 -0.16
C GLU A 298 1.54 -6.95 0.86
N ALA A 299 1.25 -8.17 0.40
CA ALA A 299 0.86 -9.27 1.29
C ALA A 299 2.06 -9.73 2.13
N ALA A 300 3.21 -9.98 1.50
CA ALA A 300 4.44 -10.41 2.17
C ALA A 300 4.96 -9.39 3.21
N LEU A 301 4.86 -8.09 2.91
CA LEU A 301 5.29 -7.00 3.82
C LEU A 301 4.48 -6.93 5.13
N ARG A 302 3.41 -7.72 5.28
CA ARG A 302 2.70 -7.88 6.57
C ARG A 302 3.52 -8.66 7.59
N SER A 303 4.50 -9.45 7.14
CA SER A 303 5.43 -10.17 8.01
C SER A 303 6.45 -9.22 8.63
N ASN A 304 6.63 -9.29 9.95
CA ASN A 304 7.68 -8.53 10.62
C ASN A 304 9.10 -9.02 10.25
N LEU A 305 9.23 -10.20 9.63
CA LEU A 305 10.52 -10.75 9.21
C LEU A 305 11.01 -10.16 7.88
N ILE A 306 10.11 -9.59 7.08
CA ILE A 306 10.40 -9.09 5.73
C ILE A 306 10.44 -7.56 5.79
N GLN A 307 11.59 -6.98 5.46
CA GLN A 307 11.75 -5.52 5.45
C GLN A 307 11.56 -4.94 4.04
N GLN A 308 12.10 -5.58 3.01
CA GLN A 308 11.85 -5.24 1.62
C GLN A 308 11.71 -6.53 0.81
N ILE A 309 10.88 -6.48 -0.23
CA ILE A 309 10.67 -7.59 -1.14
C ILE A 309 10.50 -7.08 -2.58
N VAL A 310 11.02 -7.84 -3.53
CA VAL A 310 10.79 -7.65 -4.96
C VAL A 310 10.37 -8.98 -5.55
N VAL A 311 9.15 -9.06 -6.04
CA VAL A 311 8.65 -10.24 -6.76
C VAL A 311 9.15 -10.20 -8.20
N MET A 312 9.61 -11.36 -8.66
CA MET A 312 10.19 -11.61 -9.98
C MET A 312 9.65 -12.92 -10.56
N GLY A 313 10.06 -13.27 -11.78
CA GLY A 313 9.66 -14.54 -12.41
C GLY A 313 9.23 -14.40 -13.87
N GLN A 314 9.72 -13.39 -14.58
CA GLN A 314 9.44 -13.21 -16.00
C GLN A 314 9.87 -14.46 -16.79
N ASP A 315 8.95 -15.00 -17.58
CA ASP A 315 9.11 -16.21 -18.39
C ASP A 315 9.46 -17.47 -17.57
N GLN A 316 9.16 -17.47 -16.26
CA GLN A 316 9.35 -18.62 -15.37
C GLN A 316 8.03 -19.34 -15.10
N ARG A 317 8.10 -20.60 -14.65
CA ARG A 317 6.90 -21.39 -14.31
C ARG A 317 6.13 -20.87 -13.10
N ARG A 318 6.78 -20.11 -12.22
CA ARG A 318 6.21 -19.58 -10.98
C ARG A 318 6.92 -18.30 -10.55
N PRO A 319 6.24 -17.38 -9.84
CA PRO A 319 6.85 -16.16 -9.35
C PRO A 319 7.76 -16.46 -8.17
N GLY A 320 8.91 -15.80 -8.11
CA GLY A 320 9.86 -15.88 -6.99
C GLY A 320 10.08 -14.51 -6.38
N ALA A 321 10.93 -14.41 -5.36
CA ALA A 321 11.20 -13.14 -4.70
C ALA A 321 12.66 -12.92 -4.30
N ILE A 322 13.08 -11.66 -4.34
CA ILE A 322 14.29 -11.17 -3.70
C ILE A 322 13.88 -10.47 -2.40
N ILE A 323 14.48 -10.85 -1.28
CA ILE A 323 14.06 -10.42 0.06
C ILE A 323 15.23 -9.83 0.81
N PHE A 324 15.04 -8.62 1.33
CA PHE A 324 15.87 -8.07 2.40
C PHE A 324 15.12 -8.26 3.74
N PRO A 325 15.61 -9.13 4.64
CA PRO A 325 14.92 -9.44 5.88
C PRO A 325 15.21 -8.42 6.98
N ASN A 326 14.29 -8.30 7.93
CA ASN A 326 14.55 -7.61 9.19
C ASN A 326 15.46 -8.48 10.06
N LYS A 327 16.77 -8.19 10.03
CA LYS A 327 17.81 -9.00 10.70
C LYS A 327 17.52 -9.20 12.20
N GLU A 328 17.04 -8.18 12.90
CA GLU A 328 16.75 -8.27 14.34
C GLU A 328 15.57 -9.20 14.63
N GLU A 329 14.46 -9.03 13.92
CA GLU A 329 13.25 -9.85 14.11
C GLU A 329 13.48 -11.29 13.65
N LEU A 330 14.27 -11.49 12.59
CA LEU A 330 14.65 -12.82 12.11
C LEU A 330 15.51 -13.57 13.13
N LEU A 331 16.49 -12.91 13.75
CA LEU A 331 17.27 -13.48 14.85
C LEU A 331 16.40 -13.79 16.07
N PHE A 332 15.44 -12.93 16.39
CA PHE A 332 14.52 -13.15 17.50
C PHE A 332 13.56 -14.33 17.25
N ALA A 333 13.02 -14.43 16.03
CA ALA A 333 12.18 -15.55 15.61
C ALA A 333 12.96 -16.87 15.62
N ALA A 334 14.18 -16.87 15.09
CA ALA A 334 15.07 -18.02 15.15
C ALA A 334 15.34 -18.45 16.59
N LYS A 335 15.68 -17.52 17.50
CA LYS A 335 15.88 -17.82 18.93
C LYS A 335 14.65 -18.43 19.58
N ARG A 336 13.43 -17.95 19.27
CA ARG A 336 12.19 -18.53 19.82
C ARG A 336 11.95 -19.97 19.37
N LEU A 337 12.33 -20.30 18.13
CA LEU A 337 12.22 -21.64 17.58
C LEU A 337 13.35 -22.56 18.06
N SER A 338 14.55 -22.00 18.26
CA SER A 338 15.71 -22.69 18.83
C SER A 338 15.69 -22.86 20.35
N ILE A 339 14.62 -22.46 21.07
CA ILE A 339 14.40 -22.92 22.46
C ILE A 339 14.22 -24.46 22.51
N VAL A 340 14.05 -25.13 21.36
CA VAL A 340 14.04 -26.60 21.23
C VAL A 340 15.43 -27.21 21.01
N ASP A 341 16.45 -26.45 20.57
CA ASP A 341 17.82 -26.94 20.37
C ASP A 341 18.83 -25.95 20.98
N SER A 342 19.28 -26.26 22.19
CA SER A 342 20.35 -25.53 22.87
C SER A 342 21.71 -25.74 22.19
N ASP A 343 22.54 -24.70 22.25
CA ASP A 343 24.00 -24.70 22.03
C ASP A 343 24.52 -24.67 20.58
N ALA A 344 24.18 -23.62 19.84
CA ALA A 344 25.04 -23.13 18.76
C ALA A 344 25.09 -21.59 18.76
N ASP A 345 26.30 -21.05 18.64
CA ASP A 345 26.66 -19.63 18.68
C ASP A 345 25.61 -18.72 18.00
N ALA A 346 25.01 -17.85 18.82
CA ALA A 346 23.93 -16.94 18.45
C ALA A 346 24.35 -15.77 17.54
N SER A 347 25.52 -15.86 16.89
CA SER A 347 26.12 -14.79 16.08
C SER A 347 25.80 -14.91 14.58
N GLU A 348 25.45 -16.09 14.08
CA GLU A 348 25.21 -16.27 12.64
C GLU A 348 24.05 -17.26 12.40
N LEU A 349 22.87 -16.71 12.05
CA LEU A 349 21.76 -17.52 11.58
C LEU A 349 22.15 -18.16 10.25
N SER A 350 22.16 -19.50 10.16
CA SER A 350 22.49 -20.17 8.91
C SER A 350 21.54 -19.71 7.79
N LYS A 351 22.09 -19.38 6.61
CA LYS A 351 21.29 -18.93 5.46
C LYS A 351 20.14 -19.88 5.14
N GLN A 352 20.33 -21.19 5.35
CA GLN A 352 19.27 -22.19 5.20
C GLN A 352 18.12 -22.02 6.19
N LYS A 353 18.40 -21.83 7.49
CA LYS A 353 17.34 -21.59 8.50
C LYS A 353 16.60 -20.28 8.22
N ALA A 354 17.32 -19.21 7.86
CA ALA A 354 16.72 -17.94 7.45
C ALA A 354 15.76 -18.10 6.26
N THR A 355 16.19 -18.83 5.22
CA THR A 355 15.37 -19.13 4.04
C THR A 355 14.10 -19.89 4.41
N THR A 356 14.19 -20.93 5.24
CA THR A 356 13.00 -21.70 5.65
C THR A 356 11.98 -20.82 6.38
N LEU A 357 12.42 -20.00 7.35
CA LEU A 357 11.52 -19.12 8.11
C LEU A 357 10.83 -18.09 7.21
N LEU A 358 11.59 -17.47 6.31
CA LEU A 358 11.03 -16.49 5.38
C LEU A 358 10.06 -17.16 4.40
N TYR A 359 10.37 -18.37 3.93
CA TYR A 359 9.49 -19.11 3.04
C TYR A 359 8.16 -19.49 3.71
N GLU A 360 8.19 -19.90 4.98
CA GLU A 360 6.98 -20.17 5.77
C GLU A 360 6.13 -18.91 5.97
N GLU A 361 6.76 -17.78 6.31
CA GLU A 361 6.06 -16.50 6.41
C GLU A 361 5.42 -16.07 5.09
N LEU A 362 6.15 -16.16 3.97
CA LEU A 362 5.60 -15.86 2.65
C LEU A 362 4.38 -16.73 2.36
N LYS A 363 4.49 -18.05 2.55
CA LYS A 363 3.40 -18.97 2.31
C LYS A 363 2.15 -18.64 3.15
N ASN A 364 2.35 -18.23 4.40
CA ASN A 364 1.26 -17.83 5.29
C ASN A 364 0.61 -16.51 4.84
N TRP A 365 1.41 -15.50 4.48
CA TRP A 365 0.88 -14.18 4.16
C TRP A 365 0.34 -14.06 2.74
N THR A 366 0.83 -14.86 1.80
CA THR A 366 0.35 -14.90 0.41
C THR A 366 -0.66 -16.02 0.17
N SER A 367 -1.23 -16.65 1.20
CA SER A 367 -2.18 -17.76 1.05
C SER A 367 -3.46 -17.36 0.31
N ASP A 368 -3.87 -16.11 0.49
CA ASP A 368 -5.11 -15.55 -0.07
C ASP A 368 -4.87 -14.86 -1.42
N CYS A 369 -3.63 -14.84 -1.90
CA CYS A 369 -3.26 -14.26 -3.19
C CYS A 369 -3.44 -15.27 -4.31
N SER A 370 -3.55 -14.76 -5.55
CA SER A 370 -3.74 -15.61 -6.74
C SER A 370 -2.57 -16.56 -7.01
N PHE A 371 -1.36 -16.21 -6.55
CA PHE A 371 -0.15 -16.99 -6.74
C PHE A 371 0.63 -17.12 -5.44
N GLN A 372 1.40 -18.21 -5.34
CA GLN A 372 2.37 -18.40 -4.26
C GLN A 372 3.77 -18.08 -4.75
N ILE A 373 4.54 -17.42 -3.90
CA ILE A 373 5.94 -17.10 -4.18
C ILE A 373 6.83 -18.32 -3.93
N GLY A 374 7.68 -18.63 -4.90
CA GLY A 374 8.87 -19.45 -4.73
C GLY A 374 9.59 -19.57 -6.06
N PRO A 375 10.92 -19.73 -6.12
CA PRO A 375 11.95 -19.72 -5.07
C PRO A 375 12.27 -18.32 -4.50
N ILE A 376 13.11 -18.25 -3.45
CA ILE A 376 13.49 -16.99 -2.79
C ILE A 376 15.00 -16.78 -2.73
N PHE A 377 15.44 -15.54 -2.92
CA PHE A 377 16.82 -15.10 -2.81
C PHE A 377 16.95 -14.02 -1.72
N ILE A 378 17.83 -14.24 -0.74
CA ILE A 378 18.05 -13.32 0.37
C ILE A 378 19.23 -12.40 0.04
N VAL A 379 19.03 -11.09 0.15
CA VAL A 379 20.08 -10.08 0.00
C VAL A 379 20.59 -9.59 1.35
N ASP A 380 21.88 -9.26 1.41
CA ASP A 380 22.55 -8.85 2.65
C ASP A 380 22.43 -7.34 2.95
N GLU A 381 22.13 -6.53 1.92
CA GLU A 381 22.01 -5.07 1.97
C GLU A 381 20.61 -4.60 1.56
N PRO A 382 20.08 -3.51 2.18
CA PRO A 382 18.81 -2.93 1.79
C PRO A 382 18.91 -2.22 0.43
N PHE A 383 17.78 -2.15 -0.27
CA PHE A 383 17.65 -1.24 -1.41
C PHE A 383 17.59 0.20 -0.90
N THR A 384 18.31 1.10 -1.56
CA THR A 384 18.42 2.51 -1.17
C THR A 384 18.30 3.46 -2.36
N ILE A 385 18.06 4.74 -2.08
CA ILE A 385 18.12 5.79 -3.12
C ILE A 385 19.56 5.96 -3.61
N GLU A 386 20.54 5.93 -2.70
CA GLU A 386 21.97 6.14 -2.99
C GLU A 386 22.55 5.08 -3.94
N SER A 387 22.14 3.82 -3.78
CA SER A 387 22.49 2.72 -4.71
C SER A 387 21.76 2.80 -6.05
N GLY A 388 20.80 3.73 -6.20
CA GLY A 388 19.98 3.87 -7.40
C GLY A 388 18.91 2.78 -7.57
N LEU A 389 18.74 1.91 -6.57
CA LEU A 389 17.75 0.81 -6.54
C LEU A 389 16.36 1.27 -6.08
N MET A 390 16.26 2.45 -5.47
CA MET A 390 15.00 3.12 -5.16
C MET A 390 14.90 4.48 -5.85
N THR A 391 13.68 4.88 -6.16
CA THR A 391 13.34 6.23 -6.62
C THR A 391 13.36 7.23 -5.45
N PRO A 392 13.42 8.55 -5.70
CA PRO A 392 13.30 9.56 -4.64
C PRO A 392 12.00 9.51 -3.83
N THR A 393 10.93 8.91 -4.37
CA THR A 393 9.67 8.61 -3.65
C THR A 393 9.73 7.32 -2.84
N MET A 394 10.92 6.71 -2.75
CA MET A 394 11.17 5.46 -2.06
C MET A 394 10.45 4.24 -2.66
N LYS A 395 10.03 4.31 -3.93
CA LYS A 395 9.57 3.11 -4.68
C LYS A 395 10.78 2.31 -5.19
N ILE A 396 10.80 1.00 -4.96
CA ILE A 396 11.84 0.10 -5.47
C ILE A 396 11.78 0.02 -7.01
N ARG A 397 12.93 0.04 -7.66
CA ARG A 397 13.10 -0.08 -9.12
C ARG A 397 13.35 -1.53 -9.52
N ARG A 398 12.27 -2.28 -9.75
CA ARG A 398 12.32 -3.73 -10.07
C ARG A 398 13.25 -4.04 -11.24
N ASP A 399 13.20 -3.24 -12.31
CA ASP A 399 14.08 -3.36 -13.47
C ASP A 399 15.57 -3.36 -13.09
N ARG A 400 15.96 -2.47 -12.19
CA ARG A 400 17.35 -2.34 -11.73
C ARG A 400 17.75 -3.46 -10.77
N VAL A 401 16.85 -3.85 -9.85
CA VAL A 401 17.11 -4.95 -8.92
C VAL A 401 17.26 -6.27 -9.68
N VAL A 402 16.36 -6.57 -10.61
CA VAL A 402 16.41 -7.79 -11.45
C VAL A 402 17.65 -7.79 -12.33
N ALA A 403 18.06 -6.63 -12.88
CA ALA A 403 19.29 -6.53 -13.66
C ALA A 403 20.55 -6.75 -12.81
N LEU A 404 20.58 -6.25 -11.57
CA LEU A 404 21.71 -6.41 -10.65
C LEU A 404 21.92 -7.88 -10.26
N TYR A 405 20.85 -8.58 -9.90
CA TYR A 405 20.90 -9.98 -9.42
C TYR A 405 20.60 -11.01 -10.51
N LYS A 406 20.89 -10.69 -11.77
CA LYS A 406 20.50 -11.51 -12.92
C LYS A 406 21.08 -12.93 -12.86
N GLN A 407 22.33 -13.08 -12.40
CA GLN A 407 22.99 -14.38 -12.34
C GLN A 407 22.41 -15.26 -11.23
N GLU A 408 22.14 -14.65 -10.07
CA GLU A 408 21.56 -15.29 -8.90
C GLU A 408 20.13 -15.74 -9.20
N ILE A 409 19.32 -14.87 -9.84
CA ILE A 409 17.98 -15.23 -10.32
C ILE A 409 18.05 -16.41 -11.29
N ALA A 410 18.97 -16.38 -12.27
CA ALA A 410 19.10 -17.48 -13.22
C ALA A 410 19.49 -18.80 -12.55
N ASN A 411 20.32 -18.77 -11.50
CA ASN A 411 20.67 -19.96 -10.73
C ASN A 411 19.53 -20.44 -9.82
N LEU A 412 18.65 -19.53 -9.41
CA LEU A 412 17.50 -19.83 -8.55
C LEU A 412 16.43 -20.67 -9.26
N TYR A 413 16.29 -20.51 -10.58
CA TYR A 413 15.29 -21.18 -11.43
C TYR A 413 15.82 -22.37 -12.23
N LYS A 414 17.11 -22.70 -12.09
CA LYS A 414 17.66 -23.98 -12.55
C LYS A 414 17.25 -25.08 -11.58
#